data_AF-A0A7S1WS81-F1
#
_entry.id   AF-A0A7S1WS81-F1
#
_cell.length_a   1.000
_cell.length_b   1.000
_cell.length_c   1.000
_cell.angle_alpha   90.00
_cell.angle_beta   90.00
_cell.angle_gamma   90.00
#
_symmetry.space_group_name_H-M   'P 1'
#
loop_
_entity.id
_entity.type
_entity.pdbx_description
1 polymer ?
#
loop_
_entity_poly.entity_id
_entity_poly.type
_entity_poly.pdbx_seq_one_letter_code
_entity_poly.pdbx_strand_id
1 'polypeptide(L)'
;MKPPGWTVSVHSTEDGSSVASELGSLLECGGSAPDLGLETWLAAKFGLRFPLSLDAGLSHGLLHRLDRDTSGALLWASTYSGFHAANLQFAARRVRKEYVCL
;
A
#
# COMPACT_ATOMS: atom_id res chain seq x y z
N MET A 1 7.61 -12.71 -17.22
CA MET A 1 8.74 -11.76 -17.07
C MET A 1 8.17 -10.38 -16.79
N LYS A 2 8.67 -9.66 -15.79
CA LYS A 2 8.25 -8.27 -15.56
C LYS A 2 8.74 -7.39 -16.72
N PRO A 3 7.91 -6.44 -17.20
CA PRO A 3 8.33 -5.53 -18.25
C PRO A 3 9.47 -4.62 -17.76
N PRO A 4 10.32 -4.13 -18.69
CA PRO A 4 11.41 -3.24 -18.38
C PRO A 4 10.88 -1.93 -17.77
N GLY A 5 11.37 -1.56 -16.58
CA GLY A 5 10.96 -0.37 -15.85
C GLY A 5 10.66 -0.56 -14.36
N TRP A 6 10.69 -1.80 -13.86
CA TRP A 6 10.42 -2.09 -12.44
C TRP A 6 11.72 -2.24 -11.64
N THR A 7 12.24 -1.12 -11.13
CA THR A 7 13.27 -1.11 -10.09
C THR A 7 12.60 -0.91 -8.72
N VAL A 8 13.33 -1.14 -7.63
CA VAL A 8 12.78 -0.96 -6.28
C VAL A 8 13.84 -0.36 -5.38
N SER A 9 13.48 0.75 -4.76
CA SER A 9 14.27 1.46 -3.77
C SER A 9 13.98 0.93 -2.36
N VAL A 10 15.02 0.80 -1.54
CA VAL A 10 14.94 0.49 -0.12
C VAL A 10 15.09 1.81 0.63
N HIS A 11 14.04 2.28 1.31
CA HIS A 11 14.16 3.42 2.22
C HIS A 11 14.43 2.93 3.65
N SER A 12 15.61 3.29 4.16
CA SER A 12 15.89 3.27 5.59
C SER A 12 15.14 4.44 6.23
N THR A 13 14.29 4.14 7.21
CA THR A 13 13.52 5.12 7.98
C THR A 13 14.43 5.91 8.91
N GLU A 14 14.78 7.14 8.51
CA GLU A 14 15.13 8.23 9.42
C GLU A 14 14.50 9.54 8.92
N ASP A 15 13.79 10.20 9.84
CA ASP A 15 13.25 11.57 9.83
C ASP A 15 12.02 11.92 8.97
N GLY A 16 10.90 12.11 9.68
CA GLY A 16 9.68 12.70 9.17
C GLY A 16 9.77 14.22 9.09
N SER A 17 9.54 14.78 7.90
CA SER A 17 8.92 16.10 7.64
C SER A 17 9.16 16.55 6.19
N SER A 18 8.53 15.91 5.20
CA SER A 18 8.44 16.48 3.83
C SER A 18 7.27 15.97 2.96
N VAL A 19 6.50 14.97 3.41
CA VAL A 19 5.53 14.23 2.58
C VAL A 19 4.37 15.06 2.01
N ALA A 20 4.09 16.24 2.56
CA ALA A 20 2.97 17.08 2.10
C ALA A 20 3.28 17.81 0.78
N SER A 21 4.55 18.15 0.52
CA SER A 21 4.95 18.91 -0.67
C SER A 21 5.01 18.04 -1.93
N GLU A 22 5.40 16.77 -1.79
CA GLU A 22 5.49 15.83 -2.92
C GLU A 22 4.12 15.28 -3.36
N LEU A 23 3.16 15.18 -2.44
CA LEU A 23 1.80 14.70 -2.75
C LEU A 23 1.06 15.60 -3.74
N GLY A 24 1.32 16.92 -3.71
CA GLY A 24 0.72 17.89 -4.63
C GLY A 24 1.20 17.76 -6.07
N SER A 25 2.46 17.36 -6.27
CA SER A 25 3.07 17.18 -7.60
C SER A 25 2.61 15.88 -8.29
N LEU A 26 2.27 14.83 -7.51
CA LEU A 26 1.87 13.52 -8.04
C LEU A 26 0.42 13.46 -8.55
N LEU A 27 -0.42 14.42 -8.17
CA LEU A 27 -1.84 14.46 -8.57
C LEU A 27 -2.05 14.93 -10.02
N GLU A 28 -1.06 15.57 -10.66
CA GLU A 28 -1.20 16.15 -12.01
C GLU A 28 -0.70 15.23 -13.14
N CYS A 29 0.02 14.15 -12.84
CA CYS A 29 0.64 13.32 -13.86
C CYS A 29 -0.14 12.03 -14.12
N GLY A 30 -0.97 12.04 -15.16
CA GLY A 30 -1.52 10.83 -15.81
C GLY A 30 -0.49 10.01 -16.59
N GLY A 31 0.79 10.09 -16.21
CA GLY A 31 1.93 9.43 -16.86
C GLY A 31 2.75 8.64 -15.84
N SER A 32 3.19 7.45 -16.25
CA SER A 32 4.00 6.45 -15.51
C SER A 32 4.72 7.02 -14.29
N ALA A 33 4.18 6.76 -13.09
CA ALA A 33 4.81 7.15 -11.84
C ALA A 33 6.19 6.48 -11.72
N PRO A 34 7.25 7.22 -11.33
CA PRO A 34 8.53 6.60 -10.92
C PRO A 34 8.30 5.66 -9.73
N ASP A 35 9.28 4.79 -9.41
CA ASP A 35 9.28 3.70 -8.39
C ASP A 35 8.66 4.03 -7.01
N LEU A 36 7.37 4.33 -6.98
CA LEU A 36 6.63 4.68 -5.77
C LEU A 36 6.12 3.38 -5.15
N GLY A 37 6.46 3.19 -3.88
CA GLY A 37 5.91 2.10 -3.08
C GLY A 37 4.38 2.13 -3.09
N LEU A 38 3.78 0.96 -2.96
CA LEU A 38 2.32 0.82 -2.89
C LEU A 38 1.70 1.74 -1.83
N GLU A 39 2.40 1.92 -0.71
CA GLU A 39 2.04 2.82 0.38
C GLU A 39 1.95 4.28 -0.06
N THR A 40 2.96 4.78 -0.77
CA THR A 40 2.98 6.13 -1.32
C THR A 40 1.86 6.34 -2.33
N TRP A 41 1.60 5.34 -3.17
CA TRP A 41 0.49 5.38 -4.13
C TRP A 41 -0.87 5.40 -3.43
N LEU A 42 -1.05 4.60 -2.37
CA LEU A 42 -2.27 4.60 -1.55
C LEU A 42 -2.51 5.96 -0.90
N ALA A 43 -1.47 6.52 -0.27
CA ALA A 43 -1.54 7.84 0.35
C ALA A 43 -1.89 8.94 -0.66
N ALA A 44 -1.25 8.96 -1.83
CA ALA A 44 -1.55 9.93 -2.88
C ALA A 44 -2.96 9.79 -3.45
N LYS A 45 -3.41 8.56 -3.71
CA LYS A 45 -4.70 8.30 -4.35
C LYS A 45 -5.89 8.40 -3.40
N PHE A 46 -5.72 7.97 -2.16
CA PHE A 46 -6.81 7.81 -1.20
C PHE A 46 -6.70 8.72 0.03
N GLY A 47 -5.58 9.40 0.25
CA GLY A 47 -5.30 10.20 1.44
C GLY A 47 -6.33 11.28 1.74
N LEU A 48 -6.87 11.93 0.70
CA LEU A 48 -7.88 12.97 0.86
C LEU A 48 -9.24 12.43 1.34
N ARG A 49 -9.55 11.16 1.05
CA ARG A 49 -10.87 10.57 1.32
C ARG A 49 -10.85 9.59 2.49
N PHE A 50 -9.73 8.93 2.70
CA PHE A 50 -9.58 7.85 3.66
C PHE A 50 -8.34 8.12 4.53
N PRO A 51 -8.51 8.74 5.71
CA PRO A 51 -7.39 9.12 6.58
C PRO A 51 -6.45 7.96 6.92
N LEU A 52 -7.01 6.74 6.98
CA LEU A 52 -6.24 5.51 7.24
C LEU A 52 -5.12 5.28 6.20
N SER A 53 -5.27 5.76 4.96
CA SER A 53 -4.21 5.65 3.95
C SER A 53 -3.00 6.55 4.20
N LEU A 54 -3.10 7.53 5.10
CA LEU A 54 -1.98 8.38 5.54
C LEU A 54 -1.33 7.85 6.82
N ASP A 55 -1.93 6.85 7.45
CA ASP A 55 -1.50 6.32 8.75
C ASP A 55 -0.44 5.22 8.57
N ALA A 56 0.83 5.61 8.65
CA ALA A 56 1.96 4.69 8.57
C ALA A 56 1.98 3.68 9.73
N GLY A 57 1.43 4.03 10.91
CA GLY A 57 1.36 3.15 12.08
C GLY A 57 0.45 1.94 11.87
N LEU A 58 -0.51 2.04 10.95
CA LEU A 58 -1.41 0.96 10.54
C LEU A 58 -1.13 0.50 9.10
N SER A 59 0.12 0.62 8.64
CA SER A 59 0.56 0.18 7.31
C SER A 59 -0.31 0.75 6.18
N HIS A 60 -0.75 2.01 6.32
CA HIS A 60 -1.62 2.69 5.36
C HIS A 60 -2.95 1.95 5.09
N GLY A 61 -3.39 1.09 6.02
CA GLY A 61 -4.59 0.25 5.89
C GLY A 61 -4.39 -1.07 5.14
N LEU A 62 -3.16 -1.46 4.80
CA LEU A 62 -2.86 -2.76 4.19
C LEU A 62 -3.05 -3.90 5.20
N LEU A 63 -3.83 -4.91 4.84
CA LEU A 63 -4.19 -6.03 5.73
C LEU A 63 -3.23 -7.22 5.63
N HIS A 64 -2.56 -7.38 4.50
CA HIS A 64 -1.54 -8.40 4.29
C HIS A 64 -0.55 -7.96 3.23
N ARG A 65 0.58 -8.66 3.16
CA ARG A 65 1.61 -8.46 2.14
C ARG A 65 1.67 -9.64 1.17
N LEU A 66 2.16 -9.37 -0.03
CA LEU A 66 2.62 -10.37 -0.97
C LEU A 66 4.14 -10.24 -1.11
N ASP A 67 4.82 -11.35 -1.38
CA ASP A 67 6.24 -11.30 -1.70
C ASP A 67 6.46 -10.56 -3.01
N ARG A 68 7.64 -9.95 -3.17
CA ARG A 68 7.98 -9.05 -4.30
C ARG A 68 7.64 -9.61 -5.68
N ASP A 69 7.88 -10.90 -5.87
CA ASP A 69 7.71 -11.60 -7.15
C ASP A 69 6.46 -12.48 -7.16
N THR A 70 5.62 -12.37 -6.12
CA THR A 70 4.30 -12.99 -6.06
C THR A 70 3.24 -11.99 -6.50
N SER A 71 2.56 -12.30 -7.60
CA SER A 71 1.33 -11.60 -7.98
C SER A 71 0.13 -12.18 -7.23
N GLY A 72 -0.88 -11.36 -6.97
CA GLY A 72 -2.11 -11.84 -6.35
C GLY A 72 -3.00 -10.69 -5.87
N ALA A 73 -4.08 -11.07 -5.18
CA ALA A 73 -4.96 -10.10 -4.53
C ALA A 73 -4.34 -9.57 -3.23
N LEU A 74 -4.39 -8.24 -3.08
CA LEU A 74 -4.10 -7.53 -1.84
C LEU A 74 -5.40 -6.94 -1.27
N LEU A 75 -5.54 -6.98 0.05
CA LEU A 75 -6.68 -6.41 0.75
C LEU A 75 -6.23 -5.16 1.47
N TRP A 76 -7.04 -4.11 1.32
CA TRP A 76 -6.84 -2.80 1.92
C TRP A 76 -8.14 -2.35 2.57
N ALA A 77 -8.04 -1.78 3.77
CA ALA A 77 -9.18 -1.23 4.48
C ALA A 77 -9.24 0.29 4.29
N SER A 78 -10.44 0.79 3.99
CA SER A 78 -10.67 2.23 3.81
C SER A 78 -11.02 2.95 5.12
N THR A 79 -11.33 2.21 6.19
CA THR A 79 -11.70 2.75 7.50
C THR A 79 -10.99 2.02 8.62
N TYR A 80 -10.77 2.72 9.73
CA TYR A 80 -10.17 2.14 10.95
C TYR A 80 -10.97 0.96 11.48
N SER A 81 -12.30 1.07 11.54
CA SER A 81 -13.16 -0.05 12.00
C SER A 81 -13.06 -1.27 11.10
N GLY A 82 -13.04 -1.06 9.78
CA GLY A 82 -12.85 -2.12 8.79
C GLY A 82 -11.48 -2.79 8.92
N PHE A 83 -10.43 -2.00 9.15
CA PHE A 83 -9.06 -2.50 9.35
C PHE A 83 -8.96 -3.43 10.57
N HIS A 84 -9.46 -2.98 11.72
CA HIS A 84 -9.42 -3.79 12.94
C HIS A 84 -10.29 -5.03 12.84
N ALA A 85 -11.50 -4.91 12.28
CA ALA A 85 -12.38 -6.06 12.07
C ALA A 85 -11.77 -7.10 11.12
N ALA A 86 -11.15 -6.66 10.02
CA ALA A 86 -10.47 -7.55 9.10
C ALA A 86 -9.23 -8.19 9.73
N ASN A 87 -8.42 -7.44 10.49
CA ASN A 87 -7.29 -8.00 11.22
C ASN A 87 -7.70 -9.10 12.20
N LEU A 88 -8.82 -8.94 12.91
CA LEU A 88 -9.37 -10.00 13.75
C LEU A 88 -9.74 -11.25 12.94
N GLN A 89 -10.27 -11.10 11.72
CA GLN A 89 -10.56 -12.24 10.84
C GLN A 89 -9.30 -12.93 10.33
N PHE A 90 -8.25 -12.17 9.99
CA PHE A 90 -6.94 -12.70 9.62
C PHE A 90 -6.29 -13.46 10.78
N ALA A 91 -6.29 -12.87 11.99
CA ALA A 91 -5.78 -13.50 13.20
C ALA A 91 -6.55 -14.77 13.57
N ALA A 92 -7.88 -14.76 13.41
CA ALA A 92 -8.75 -15.91 13.62
C ALA A 92 -8.69 -16.95 12.49
N ARG A 93 -7.83 -16.76 11.48
CA ARG A 93 -7.69 -17.65 10.30
C ARG A 93 -9.01 -17.92 9.57
N ARG A 94 -9.91 -16.93 9.56
CA ARG A 94 -11.20 -16.99 8.85
C ARG A 94 -11.10 -16.56 7.39
N VAL A 95 -10.03 -15.85 7.04
CA VAL A 95 -9.75 -15.43 5.66
C VAL A 95 -9.05 -16.57 4.92
N ARG A 96 -9.72 -17.11 3.90
CA ARG A 96 -9.15 -18.11 2.99
C ARG A 96 -8.30 -17.42 1.92
N LYS A 97 -7.04 -17.86 1.79
CA LYS A 97 -6.10 -17.39 0.77
C LYS A 97 -5.71 -18.58 -0.10
N GLU A 98 -5.95 -18.48 -1.40
CA GLU A 98 -5.67 -19.52 -2.37
C GLU A 98 -4.62 -19.02 -3.36
N TYR A 99 -3.59 -19.83 -3.61
CA TYR A 99 -2.47 -19.50 -4.49
C TYR A 99 -2.38 -20.56 -5.58
N VAL A 100 -2.11 -20.13 -6.80
CA VAL A 100 -1.84 -21.03 -7.94
C VAL A 100 -0.34 -21.01 -8.20
N CYS A 101 0.28 -22.19 -8.17
CA CYS A 101 1.70 -22.40 -8.44
C CYS A 101 1.86 -23.39 -9.59
N LEU A 102 2.92 -23.23 -10.39
CA LEU A 102 3.24 -24.06 -11.56
C LEU A 102 4.55 -24.81 -11.35
#